data_AF-A0A7S3DTB2-F1
#
_entry.id   AF-A0A7S3DTB2-F1
#
_cell.length_a   1.000
_cell.length_b   1.000
_cell.length_c   1.000
_cell.angle_alpha   90.00
_cell.angle_beta   90.00
_cell.angle_gamma   90.00
#
_symmetry.space_group_name_H-M   'P 1'
#
loop_
_entity.id
_entity.type
_entity.pdbx_description
1 polymer ?
#
loop_
_entity_poly.entity_id
_entity_poly.type
_entity_poly.pdbx_seq_one_letter_code
_entity_poly.pdbx_strand_id
1 'polypeptide(L)'
;LVAMKLLYGLEHEDVIVLSSKQAGGYELFEDPVTKQKACRKSVTPFDIEGTQDYLATEFPKNNMDFVLYAAVNQSLDMTIQSLGKERFAQELKIHRKLQALVDEECRPVAQYPCSADGVVNTNLRAQEKDCYVGDSGCGRSCVDRVLHKKFNLLLAGVNVTSSMSKRLRTSHRQ
;
A
#
# COMPACT_ATOMS: atom_id res chain seq x y z
N LEU A 1 -6.66 0.14 4.47
CA LEU A 1 -6.30 1.40 3.78
C LEU A 1 -7.50 2.30 3.50
N VAL A 2 -8.54 1.86 2.77
CA VAL A 2 -9.72 2.72 2.47
C VAL A 2 -10.47 3.19 3.73
N ALA A 3 -10.66 2.33 4.74
CA ALA A 3 -11.30 2.74 6.00
C ALA A 3 -10.50 3.85 6.70
N MET A 4 -9.17 3.73 6.74
CA MET A 4 -8.28 4.77 7.30
C MET A 4 -8.36 6.07 6.50
N LYS A 5 -8.36 6.00 5.16
CA LYS A 5 -8.56 7.16 4.30
C LYS A 5 -9.83 7.92 4.69
N LEU A 6 -10.93 7.19 4.84
CA LEU A 6 -12.22 7.76 5.18
C LEU A 6 -12.30 8.32 6.61
N LEU A 7 -11.67 7.65 7.58
CA LEU A 7 -11.65 8.08 8.98
C LEU A 7 -10.81 9.34 9.19
N TYR A 8 -9.63 9.40 8.57
CA TYR A 8 -8.66 10.47 8.79
C TYR A 8 -8.72 11.56 7.71
N GLY A 9 -9.59 11.40 6.70
CA GLY A 9 -9.70 12.34 5.59
C GLY A 9 -8.43 12.40 4.74
N LEU A 10 -7.74 11.28 4.57
CA LEU A 10 -6.52 11.20 3.76
C LEU A 10 -6.87 11.28 2.27
N GLU A 11 -5.90 11.70 1.47
CA GLU A 11 -5.99 11.67 0.01
C GLU A 11 -5.62 10.28 -0.52
N HIS A 12 -5.78 10.05 -1.83
CA HIS A 12 -5.45 8.74 -2.41
C HIS A 12 -3.94 8.52 -2.49
N GLU A 13 -3.17 9.59 -2.66
CA GLU A 13 -1.72 9.64 -2.66
C GLU A 13 -1.12 9.12 -1.33
N ASP A 14 -1.80 9.37 -0.21
CA ASP A 14 -1.33 8.97 1.11
C ASP A 14 -1.48 7.47 1.39
N VAL A 15 -2.36 6.79 0.64
CA VAL A 15 -2.75 5.40 0.93
C VAL A 15 -2.48 4.43 -0.21
N ILE A 16 -2.18 4.92 -1.41
CA ILE A 16 -1.77 4.08 -2.54
C ILE A 16 -0.26 3.91 -2.47
N VAL A 17 0.16 2.66 -2.30
CA VAL A 17 1.56 2.31 -2.14
C VAL A 17 1.89 1.21 -3.14
N LEU A 18 3.04 1.32 -3.78
CA LEU A 18 3.55 0.26 -4.65
C LEU A 18 4.39 -0.70 -3.80
N SER A 19 3.94 -1.96 -3.73
CA SER A 19 4.66 -2.98 -2.96
C SER A 19 6.03 -3.26 -3.59
N SER A 20 7.06 -3.02 -2.80
CA SER A 20 8.45 -3.42 -3.03
C SER A 20 8.67 -4.92 -2.82
N LYS A 21 7.80 -5.58 -2.05
CA LYS A 21 7.91 -7.00 -1.72
C LYS A 21 6.82 -7.77 -2.44
N GLN A 22 7.23 -8.56 -3.43
CA GLN A 22 6.32 -9.41 -4.19
C GLN A 22 6.71 -10.87 -4.00
N ALA A 23 5.70 -11.74 -4.02
CA ALA A 23 5.90 -13.18 -4.02
C ALA A 23 6.86 -13.58 -5.16
N GLY A 24 7.92 -14.32 -4.85
CA GLY A 24 8.95 -14.73 -5.82
C GLY A 24 9.92 -13.64 -6.26
N GLY A 25 9.74 -12.39 -5.80
CA GLY A 25 10.66 -11.27 -6.04
C GLY A 25 11.90 -11.33 -5.15
N TYR A 26 12.62 -10.22 -5.06
CA TYR A 26 13.81 -10.10 -4.20
C TYR A 26 13.65 -8.94 -3.21
N GLU A 27 14.07 -9.18 -1.97
CA GLU A 27 14.12 -8.15 -0.93
C GLU A 27 15.55 -7.90 -0.48
N LEU A 28 15.83 -6.65 -0.08
CA LEU A 28 17.10 -6.28 0.50
C LEU A 28 17.22 -6.85 1.90
N PHE A 29 18.29 -7.59 2.13
CA PHE A 29 18.67 -8.13 3.42
C PHE A 29 20.02 -7.57 3.82
N GLU A 30 20.14 -7.11 5.06
CA GLU A 30 21.42 -6.70 5.65
C GLU A 30 21.81 -7.71 6.74
N ASP A 31 23.01 -8.28 6.60
CA ASP A 31 23.54 -9.19 7.61
C ASP A 31 23.78 -8.44 8.94
N PRO A 32 23.24 -8.92 10.07
CA PRO A 32 23.33 -8.19 11.33
C PRO A 32 24.76 -8.06 11.86
N VAL A 33 25.66 -8.98 11.48
CA VAL A 33 27.05 -9.06 11.93
C VAL A 33 27.98 -8.33 10.97
N THR A 34 27.95 -8.69 9.68
CA THR A 34 28.89 -8.15 8.68
C THR A 34 28.43 -6.83 8.07
N LYS A 35 27.14 -6.47 8.25
CA LYS A 35 26.48 -5.34 7.59
C LYS A 35 26.50 -5.44 6.06
N GLN A 36 26.78 -6.63 5.52
CA GLN A 36 26.76 -6.85 4.08
C GLN A 36 25.31 -6.88 3.60
N LYS A 37 25.04 -6.15 2.53
CA LYS A 37 23.74 -6.12 1.85
C LYS A 37 23.69 -7.17 0.75
N ALA A 38 22.59 -7.91 0.70
CA ALA A 38 22.32 -8.91 -0.33
C ALA A 38 20.83 -8.93 -0.68
N CYS A 39 20.50 -9.36 -1.88
CA CYS A 39 19.11 -9.58 -2.28
C CYS A 39 18.72 -11.04 -2.02
N ARG A 40 17.67 -11.26 -1.23
CA ARG A 40 17.12 -12.59 -0.94
C ARG A 40 15.82 -12.79 -1.71
N LYS A 41 15.66 -13.98 -2.28
CA LYS A 41 14.45 -14.32 -3.01
C LYS A 41 13.31 -14.55 -2.02
N SER A 42 12.24 -13.77 -2.18
CA SER A 42 11.00 -13.93 -1.42
C SER A 42 10.34 -15.25 -1.77
N VAL A 43 9.90 -15.96 -0.74
CA VAL A 43 9.16 -17.21 -0.90
C VAL A 43 7.83 -16.90 -1.60
N THR A 44 7.51 -17.66 -2.64
CA THR A 44 6.16 -17.64 -3.22
C THR A 44 5.22 -18.35 -2.25
N PRO A 45 4.02 -17.82 -1.96
CA PRO A 45 3.02 -18.55 -1.19
C PRO A 45 2.82 -19.93 -1.82
N PHE A 46 2.91 -20.98 -1.01
CA PHE A 46 2.65 -22.34 -1.41
C PHE A 46 1.68 -22.97 -0.41
N ASP A 47 0.72 -23.72 -0.93
CA ASP A 47 -0.20 -24.47 -0.11
C ASP A 47 0.50 -25.74 0.38
N ILE A 48 0.62 -25.87 1.69
CA ILE A 48 1.05 -27.12 2.31
C ILE A 48 -0.21 -27.94 2.54
N GLU A 49 -0.27 -29.13 1.94
CA GLU A 49 -1.37 -30.09 2.12
C GLU A 49 -1.66 -30.30 3.62
N GLY A 50 -2.94 -30.31 3.99
CA GLY A 50 -3.37 -30.42 5.39
C GLY A 50 -3.23 -29.16 6.25
N THR A 51 -2.72 -28.03 5.71
CA THR A 51 -2.65 -26.77 6.47
C THR A 51 -4.03 -26.27 6.87
N GLN A 52 -5.00 -26.30 5.95
CA GLN A 52 -6.37 -25.88 6.27
C GLN A 52 -7.01 -26.81 7.30
N ASP A 53 -6.75 -28.11 7.20
CA ASP A 53 -7.23 -29.09 8.18
C ASP A 53 -6.64 -28.84 9.56
N TYR A 54 -5.32 -28.57 9.64
CA TYR A 54 -4.65 -28.20 10.88
C TYR A 54 -5.23 -26.92 11.49
N LEU A 55 -5.40 -25.87 10.67
CA LEU A 55 -5.99 -24.60 11.11
C LEU A 55 -7.46 -24.74 11.55
N ALA A 56 -8.18 -25.75 11.07
CA ALA A 56 -9.55 -26.07 11.46
C ALA A 56 -9.66 -26.93 12.75
N THR A 57 -8.54 -27.41 13.30
CA THR A 57 -8.54 -28.20 14.55
C THR A 57 -8.67 -27.31 15.81
N GLU A 58 -8.10 -27.73 16.94
CA GLU A 58 -8.04 -26.94 18.18
C GLU A 58 -7.08 -25.74 18.09
N PHE A 59 -6.38 -25.57 16.97
CA PHE A 59 -5.42 -24.48 16.76
C PHE A 59 -6.01 -23.08 17.06
N PRO A 60 -7.20 -22.70 16.58
CA PRO A 60 -7.78 -21.39 16.90
C PRO A 60 -8.16 -21.23 18.37
N LYS A 61 -8.50 -22.31 19.08
CA LYS A 61 -8.91 -22.24 20.49
C LYS A 61 -7.73 -21.93 21.40
N ASN A 62 -6.54 -22.37 21.02
CA ASN A 62 -5.30 -22.18 21.78
C ASN A 62 -4.40 -21.09 21.20
N ASN A 63 -4.83 -20.42 20.13
CA ASN A 63 -4.07 -19.37 19.47
C ASN A 63 -4.78 -18.02 19.58
N MET A 64 -4.26 -17.16 20.46
CA MET A 64 -4.79 -15.83 20.70
C MET A 64 -4.81 -14.93 19.46
N ASP A 65 -3.98 -15.21 18.45
CA ASP A 65 -3.96 -14.45 17.20
C ASP A 65 -5.28 -14.61 16.44
N PHE A 66 -5.95 -15.76 16.53
CA PHE A 66 -7.28 -15.95 15.91
C PHE A 66 -8.34 -15.10 16.60
N VAL A 67 -8.30 -15.03 17.93
CA VAL A 67 -9.22 -14.21 18.72
C VAL A 67 -8.98 -12.73 18.41
N LEU A 68 -7.72 -12.30 18.36
CA LEU A 68 -7.34 -10.94 17.98
C LEU A 68 -7.78 -10.60 16.56
N TYR A 69 -7.53 -11.49 15.60
CA TYR A 69 -7.93 -11.33 14.21
C TYR A 69 -9.45 -11.18 14.07
N ALA A 70 -10.22 -12.03 14.74
CA ALA A 70 -11.68 -11.95 14.76
C ALA A 70 -12.16 -10.62 15.36
N ALA A 71 -11.58 -10.18 16.49
CA ALA A 71 -11.92 -8.92 17.13
C ALA A 71 -11.59 -7.70 16.24
N VAL A 72 -10.43 -7.71 15.57
CA VAL A 72 -10.02 -6.66 14.64
C VAL A 72 -10.95 -6.59 13.43
N ASN A 73 -11.32 -7.74 12.85
CA ASN A 73 -12.27 -7.78 11.73
C ASN A 73 -13.65 -7.26 12.13
N GLN A 74 -14.17 -7.68 13.29
CA GLN A 74 -15.44 -7.16 13.79
C GLN A 74 -15.38 -5.65 14.03
N SER A 75 -14.28 -5.15 14.61
CA SER A 75 -14.06 -3.71 14.79
C SER A 75 -14.02 -2.96 13.46
N LEU A 76 -13.38 -3.53 12.44
CA LEU A 76 -13.34 -2.96 11.09
C LEU A 76 -14.72 -2.94 10.44
N ASP A 77 -15.51 -4.01 10.57
CA ASP A 77 -16.87 -4.09 10.02
C ASP A 77 -17.80 -3.03 10.64
N MET A 78 -17.73 -2.86 11.97
CA MET A 78 -18.46 -1.81 12.68
C MET A 78 -18.01 -0.41 12.21
N THR A 79 -16.72 -0.23 11.99
CA THR A 79 -16.17 1.01 11.43
C THR A 79 -16.73 1.28 10.04
N ILE A 80 -16.72 0.29 9.15
CA ILE A 80 -17.30 0.41 7.79
C ILE A 80 -18.79 0.74 7.87
N GLN A 81 -19.53 0.12 8.79
CA GLN A 81 -20.94 0.44 9.00
C GLN A 81 -21.14 1.90 9.44
N SER A 82 -20.32 2.40 10.37
CA SER A 82 -20.40 3.81 10.82
C SER A 82 -20.01 4.82 9.73
N LEU A 83 -19.09 4.46 8.84
CA LEU A 83 -18.68 5.30 7.69
C LEU A 83 -19.74 5.32 6.57
N GLY A 84 -20.64 4.34 6.56
CA GLY A 84 -21.60 4.07 5.50
C GLY A 84 -21.05 3.07 4.48
N LYS A 85 -21.75 1.94 4.30
CA LYS A 85 -21.32 0.84 3.43
C LYS A 85 -21.19 1.27 1.97
N GLU A 86 -22.12 2.07 1.49
CA GLU A 86 -22.17 2.56 0.11
C GLU A 86 -20.99 3.51 -0.16
N ARG A 87 -20.72 4.43 0.78
CA ARG A 87 -19.58 5.35 0.70
C ARG A 87 -18.27 4.57 0.69
N PHE A 88 -18.11 3.60 1.59
CA PHE A 88 -16.93 2.74 1.63
C PHE A 88 -16.75 1.95 0.32
N ALA A 89 -17.82 1.36 -0.22
CA ALA A 89 -17.76 0.59 -1.45
C ALA A 89 -17.37 1.45 -2.67
N GLN A 90 -17.87 2.68 -2.74
CA GLN A 90 -17.50 3.65 -3.78
C GLN A 90 -16.02 4.01 -3.70
N GLU A 91 -15.53 4.38 -2.52
CA GLU A 91 -14.12 4.68 -2.30
C GLU A 91 -13.21 3.48 -2.58
N LEU A 92 -13.63 2.27 -2.19
CA LEU A 92 -12.89 1.05 -2.49
C LEU A 92 -12.77 0.80 -3.99
N LYS A 93 -13.84 1.06 -4.75
CA LYS A 93 -13.82 0.97 -6.22
C LYS A 93 -12.85 1.98 -6.83
N ILE A 94 -12.83 3.21 -6.34
CA ILE A 94 -11.90 4.26 -6.81
C ILE A 94 -10.47 3.87 -6.46
N HIS A 95 -10.21 3.51 -5.20
CA HIS A 95 -8.90 3.10 -4.72
C HIS A 95 -8.32 1.95 -5.55
N ARG A 96 -9.10 0.89 -5.82
CA ARG A 96 -8.65 -0.24 -6.67
C ARG A 96 -8.27 0.19 -8.09
N LYS A 97 -9.03 1.10 -8.69
CA LYS A 97 -8.71 1.61 -10.04
C LYS A 97 -7.42 2.42 -10.04
N LEU A 98 -7.24 3.29 -9.05
CA LEU A 98 -6.03 4.10 -8.93
C LEU A 98 -4.80 3.24 -8.59
N GLN A 99 -4.96 2.23 -7.72
CA GLN A 99 -3.91 1.25 -7.43
C GLN A 99 -3.49 0.51 -8.71
N ALA A 100 -4.44 0.00 -9.49
CA ALA A 100 -4.13 -0.69 -10.74
C ALA A 100 -3.39 0.22 -11.75
N LEU A 101 -3.80 1.48 -11.87
CA LEU A 101 -3.13 2.48 -12.71
C LEU A 101 -1.68 2.72 -12.24
N VAL A 102 -1.48 2.90 -10.94
CA VAL A 102 -0.14 3.08 -10.36
C VAL A 102 0.72 1.82 -10.54
N ASP A 103 0.15 0.64 -10.36
CA ASP A 103 0.85 -0.62 -10.61
C ASP A 103 1.30 -0.73 -12.07
N GLU A 104 0.46 -0.33 -13.03
CA GLU A 104 0.78 -0.33 -14.46
C GLU A 104 1.88 0.69 -14.82
N GLU A 105 1.74 1.94 -14.39
CA GLU A 105 2.64 3.02 -14.79
C GLU A 105 3.95 3.06 -13.97
N CYS A 106 3.90 2.71 -12.68
CA CYS A 106 5.02 2.90 -11.76
C CYS A 106 5.86 1.66 -11.56
N ARG A 107 5.30 0.46 -11.67
CA ARG A 107 6.09 -0.77 -11.44
C ARG A 107 7.32 -0.90 -12.34
N PRO A 108 7.28 -0.55 -13.64
CA PRO A 108 8.46 -0.69 -14.52
C PRO A 108 9.56 0.35 -14.26
N VAL A 109 9.23 1.48 -13.63
CA VAL A 109 10.14 2.63 -13.47
C VAL A 109 10.52 2.92 -12.02
N ALA A 110 9.83 2.29 -11.06
CA ALA A 110 10.12 2.43 -9.65
C ALA A 110 11.52 1.89 -9.34
N GLN A 111 12.23 2.62 -8.48
CA GLN A 111 13.57 2.23 -8.07
C GLN A 111 13.49 1.34 -6.84
N TYR A 112 13.64 0.04 -7.05
CA TYR A 112 13.69 -0.93 -5.96
C TYR A 112 15.13 -1.15 -5.47
N PRO A 113 15.30 -1.54 -4.19
CA PRO A 113 16.57 -1.96 -3.61
C PRO A 113 17.23 -3.14 -4.33
N CYS A 114 16.39 -4.06 -4.82
CA CYS A 114 16.80 -5.25 -5.53
C CYS A 114 16.22 -5.24 -6.94
N SER A 115 17.02 -5.64 -7.93
CA SER A 115 16.53 -5.90 -9.28
C SER A 115 15.70 -7.18 -9.34
N ALA A 116 15.01 -7.40 -10.46
CA ALA A 116 14.29 -8.64 -10.73
C ALA A 116 15.20 -9.88 -10.76
N ASP A 117 16.50 -9.69 -11.01
CA ASP A 117 17.52 -10.75 -11.06
C ASP A 117 18.23 -10.96 -9.71
N GLY A 118 17.81 -10.25 -8.66
CA GLY A 118 18.42 -10.36 -7.33
C GLY A 118 19.76 -9.66 -7.20
N VAL A 119 19.98 -8.58 -7.95
CA VAL A 119 21.17 -7.74 -7.82
C VAL A 119 20.84 -6.53 -6.97
N VAL A 120 21.68 -6.25 -5.97
CA VAL A 120 21.57 -5.03 -5.15
C VAL A 120 21.79 -3.82 -6.05
N ASN A 121 20.80 -2.95 -6.09
CA ASN A 121 20.91 -1.71 -6.85
C ASN A 121 21.83 -0.74 -6.09
N THR A 122 22.89 -0.29 -6.75
CA THR A 122 23.97 0.50 -6.16
C THR A 122 23.56 1.95 -5.83
N ASN A 123 22.45 2.43 -6.38
CA ASN A 123 21.94 3.78 -6.12
C ASN A 123 21.05 3.84 -4.87
N LEU A 124 21.61 3.43 -3.73
CA LEU A 124 20.89 3.38 -2.45
C LEU A 124 20.32 4.75 -2.03
N ARG A 125 21.02 5.84 -2.34
CA ARG A 125 20.54 7.21 -2.01
C ARG A 125 19.28 7.61 -2.76
N ALA A 126 19.12 7.16 -4.01
CA ALA A 126 17.89 7.42 -4.75
C ALA A 126 16.73 6.58 -4.22
N GLN A 127 17.00 5.34 -3.77
CA GLN A 127 16.02 4.49 -3.11
C GLN A 127 15.53 5.08 -1.79
N GLU A 128 16.43 5.58 -0.93
CA GLU A 128 16.04 6.21 0.35
C GLU A 128 15.08 7.40 0.17
N LYS A 129 15.10 8.04 -1.00
CA LYS A 129 14.18 9.14 -1.33
C LYS A 129 12.83 8.67 -1.88
N ASP A 130 12.81 7.49 -2.50
CA ASP A 130 11.67 6.98 -3.26
C ASP A 130 10.94 5.81 -2.57
N CYS A 131 11.58 5.21 -1.56
CA CYS A 131 11.07 4.12 -0.73
C CYS A 131 10.76 4.58 0.70
N TYR A 132 9.73 3.97 1.29
CA TYR A 132 9.40 4.08 2.69
C TYR A 132 10.37 3.26 3.55
N VAL A 133 10.35 3.52 4.87
CA VAL A 133 11.24 2.86 5.85
C VAL A 133 11.21 1.34 5.69
N GLY A 134 12.40 0.73 5.67
CA GLY A 134 12.57 -0.72 5.53
C GLY A 134 12.09 -1.26 4.19
N ASP A 135 12.09 -0.41 3.16
CA ASP A 135 11.56 -0.71 1.84
C ASP A 135 10.14 -1.27 1.93
N SER A 136 9.28 -0.70 2.78
CA SER A 136 7.89 -1.16 2.95
C SER A 136 6.98 -0.79 1.77
N GLY A 137 7.45 0.13 0.92
CA GLY A 137 6.89 0.47 -0.38
C GLY A 137 7.84 1.40 -1.12
N CYS A 138 7.87 1.35 -2.44
CA CYS A 138 8.79 2.13 -3.27
C CYS A 138 8.05 2.89 -4.37
N GLY A 139 8.74 3.67 -5.19
CA GLY A 139 8.10 4.35 -6.32
C GLY A 139 7.28 5.57 -5.94
N ARG A 140 7.43 6.12 -4.72
CA ARG A 140 6.61 7.23 -4.21
C ARG A 140 6.55 8.41 -5.17
N SER A 141 7.70 8.81 -5.73
CA SER A 141 7.76 9.92 -6.71
C SER A 141 6.98 9.63 -7.99
N CYS A 142 6.88 8.37 -8.40
CA CYS A 142 6.04 7.97 -9.51
C CYS A 142 4.56 8.00 -9.11
N VAL A 143 4.21 7.43 -7.96
CA VAL A 143 2.83 7.41 -7.44
C VAL A 143 2.26 8.84 -7.38
N ASP A 144 3.00 9.76 -6.73
CA ASP A 144 2.62 11.16 -6.60
C ASP A 144 2.38 11.80 -7.98
N ARG A 145 3.28 11.57 -8.93
CA ARG A 145 3.19 12.13 -10.29
C ARG A 145 1.95 11.60 -11.04
N VAL A 146 1.70 10.29 -11.00
CA VAL A 146 0.59 9.65 -11.72
C VAL A 146 -0.74 10.15 -11.15
N LEU A 147 -0.87 10.15 -9.82
CA LEU A 147 -2.10 10.58 -9.16
C LEU A 147 -2.34 12.08 -9.33
N HIS A 148 -1.32 12.92 -9.14
CA HIS A 148 -1.45 14.38 -9.33
C HIS A 148 -1.86 14.74 -10.77
N LYS A 149 -1.26 14.08 -11.78
CA LYS A 149 -1.66 14.25 -13.18
C LYS A 149 -3.13 13.86 -13.39
N LYS A 150 -3.57 12.74 -12.80
CA LYS A 150 -4.95 12.26 -12.95
C LYS A 150 -5.95 13.20 -12.30
N PHE A 151 -5.65 13.73 -11.11
CA PHE A 151 -6.50 14.72 -10.46
C PHE A 151 -6.61 16.01 -11.28
N ASN A 152 -5.50 16.51 -11.82
CA ASN A 152 -5.52 17.69 -12.67
C ASN A 152 -6.35 17.47 -13.96
N LEU A 153 -6.29 16.27 -14.56
CA LEU A 153 -7.10 15.93 -15.72
C LEU A 153 -8.61 15.83 -15.38
N LEU A 154 -8.95 15.28 -14.22
CA LEU A 154 -10.33 15.24 -13.73
C LEU A 154 -10.86 16.66 -13.47
N LEU A 155 -10.04 17.55 -12.89
CA LEU A 155 -10.42 18.93 -12.65
C LEU A 155 -10.52 19.76 -13.95
N ALA A 156 -9.66 19.52 -14.94
CA ALA A 156 -9.72 20.20 -16.23
C ALA A 156 -10.92 19.78 -17.09
N GLY A 157 -11.43 18.55 -16.90
CA GLY A 157 -12.63 18.05 -17.56
C GLY A 157 -13.95 18.44 -16.89
N VAL A 158 -13.90 18.96 -15.66
CA VAL A 158 -15.05 19.48 -14.94
C VAL A 158 -15.06 20.99 -15.11
N ASN A 159 -16.09 21.56 -15.73
CA ASN A 159 -16.38 23.00 -15.63
C ASN A 159 -16.69 23.29 -14.15
N VAL A 160 -15.66 23.58 -13.36
CA VAL A 160 -15.78 23.85 -11.93
C VAL A 160 -16.53 25.18 -11.77
N THR A 161 -17.83 25.10 -11.51
CA THR A 161 -18.62 26.24 -11.02
C THR A 161 -18.19 26.58 -9.59
N SER A 162 -17.10 27.35 -9.47
CA SER A 162 -16.69 28.31 -8.40
C SER A 162 -16.80 27.97 -6.89
N SER A 163 -17.54 26.95 -6.46
CA SER A 163 -17.94 26.80 -5.04
C SER A 163 -16.93 26.01 -4.19
N MET A 164 -16.11 25.12 -4.77
CA MET A 164 -15.18 24.28 -4.00
C MET A 164 -13.77 24.87 -3.80
N SER A 165 -13.44 26.02 -4.40
CA SER A 165 -12.09 26.61 -4.34
C SER A 165 -11.72 27.19 -2.95
N LYS A 166 -12.68 27.32 -2.02
CA LYS A 166 -12.41 27.91 -0.70
C LYS A 166 -11.82 26.96 0.34
N ARG A 167 -11.85 25.64 0.16
CA ARG A 167 -11.29 24.69 1.16
C ARG A 167 -9.80 24.36 1.00
N LEU A 168 -9.19 24.66 -0.14
CA LEU A 168 -7.79 24.30 -0.40
C LEU A 168 -6.75 25.34 0.05
N ARG A 169 -7.15 26.48 0.65
CA ARG A 169 -6.21 27.54 1.06
C ARG A 169 -6.01 27.71 2.57
N THR A 170 -6.70 26.96 3.44
CA THR A 170 -6.61 27.19 4.89
C THR A 170 -5.81 26.14 5.67
N SER A 171 -5.27 25.10 5.04
CA SER A 171 -4.51 24.04 5.74
C SER A 171 -2.99 24.20 5.71
N HIS A 172 -2.49 25.40 5.40
CA HIS A 172 -1.09 25.80 5.59
C HIS A 172 -1.03 27.04 6.49
N ARG A 173 -1.45 26.86 7.75
CA ARG A 173 -1.10 27.71 8.89
C ARG A 173 -1.61 27.02 10.15
N GLN A 174 -0.80 26.12 10.69
CA GLN A 174 -0.57 25.91 12.12
C GLN A 174 0.59 24.93 12.28
#